data_AF-A0A8G1A0V3-F1
#
_entry.id   AF-A0A8G1A0V3-F1
#
_cell.length_a   1.000
_cell.length_b   1.000
_cell.length_c   1.000
_cell.angle_alpha   90.00
_cell.angle_beta   90.00
_cell.angle_gamma   90.00
#
_symmetry.space_group_name_H-M   'P 1'
#
loop_
_entity.id
_entity.type
_entity.pdbx_description
1 polymer ?
#
loop_
_entity_poly.entity_id
_entity_poly.type
_entity_poly.pdbx_seq_one_letter_code
_entity_poly.pdbx_strand_id
1 'polypeptide(L)'
;MRLRESLAGSVPAPYLDLLTDRYNVIGDVAVLSLHLLLRAYEKESALTVVRNRKNIRTVLNRVSKLEGDHRVAHYEAVAGEETVTCHREYGFSYRLDVATVFFNPSLGTERQRVAGMVKPGERVLVPFAGVGPFVVPAATRGAQVVPLVRADGIVHFYTFKKPKEIAGLSGSFREMRLEIRSYRRCGNVAQGVSRWVFDLVRR
;
A
#
# COMPACT_ATOMS: atom_id res chain seq x y z
N MET A 1 -4.13 -0.97 -22.70
CA MET A 1 -5.51 -1.45 -22.82
C MET A 1 -6.04 -1.75 -21.43
N ARG A 2 -7.27 -1.33 -21.12
CA ARG A 2 -7.87 -1.60 -19.80
C ARG A 2 -8.31 -3.06 -19.72
N LEU A 3 -8.35 -3.62 -18.52
CA LEU A 3 -8.67 -5.04 -18.34
C LEU A 3 -10.09 -5.35 -18.84
N ARG A 4 -11.06 -4.47 -18.57
CA ARG A 4 -12.43 -4.60 -19.08
C ARG A 4 -12.50 -4.61 -20.60
N GLU A 5 -11.76 -3.70 -21.25
CA GLU A 5 -11.72 -3.62 -22.72
C GLU A 5 -11.16 -4.91 -23.33
N SER A 6 -10.10 -5.47 -22.74
CA SER A 6 -9.51 -6.72 -23.19
C SER A 6 -10.41 -7.94 -23.00
N LEU A 7 -11.39 -7.88 -22.10
CA LEU A 7 -12.29 -8.98 -21.76
C LEU A 7 -13.66 -8.91 -22.46
N ALA A 8 -13.95 -7.82 -23.18
CA ALA A 8 -15.28 -7.57 -23.76
C ALA A 8 -15.74 -8.61 -24.81
N GLY A 9 -14.80 -9.38 -25.38
CA GLY A 9 -15.10 -10.45 -26.33
C GLY A 9 -15.30 -11.83 -25.70
N SER A 10 -14.99 -12.00 -24.41
CA SER A 10 -14.98 -13.31 -23.76
C SER A 10 -15.80 -13.38 -22.47
N VAL A 11 -15.99 -12.24 -21.81
CA VAL A 11 -16.80 -12.13 -20.61
C VAL A 11 -18.11 -11.41 -21.00
N PRO A 12 -19.30 -11.98 -20.70
CA PRO A 12 -20.56 -11.35 -21.07
C PRO A 12 -20.74 -9.97 -20.43
N ALA A 13 -21.42 -9.07 -21.14
CA ALA A 13 -21.55 -7.66 -20.76
C ALA A 13 -21.98 -7.40 -19.30
N PRO A 14 -22.99 -8.11 -18.73
CA PRO A 14 -23.39 -7.89 -17.32
C PRO A 14 -22.26 -8.17 -16.31
N TYR A 15 -21.33 -9.05 -16.63
CA TYR A 15 -20.19 -9.37 -15.76
C TYR A 15 -19.04 -8.37 -15.92
N LEU A 16 -18.88 -7.75 -17.10
CA LEU A 16 -17.87 -6.71 -17.33
C LEU A 16 -18.09 -5.48 -16.44
N ASP A 17 -19.35 -5.16 -16.11
CA ASP A 17 -19.69 -4.05 -15.23
C ASP A 17 -19.24 -4.28 -13.78
N LEU A 18 -19.12 -5.54 -13.36
CA LEU A 18 -18.61 -5.94 -12.06
C LEU A 18 -17.07 -5.92 -12.01
N LEU A 19 -16.41 -5.76 -13.15
CA LEU A 19 -14.96 -5.79 -13.25
C LEU A 19 -14.36 -4.40 -13.00
N THR A 20 -13.36 -4.35 -12.10
CA THR A 20 -12.57 -3.15 -11.87
C THR A 20 -11.35 -3.14 -12.78
N ASP A 21 -11.15 -2.07 -13.54
CA ASP A 21 -9.95 -1.93 -14.39
C ASP A 21 -8.64 -1.79 -13.59
N ARG A 22 -8.74 -1.48 -12.29
CA ARG A 22 -7.60 -1.25 -11.42
C ARG A 22 -7.21 -2.54 -10.72
N TYR A 23 -5.98 -2.98 -10.96
CA TYR A 23 -5.32 -4.03 -10.21
C TYR A 23 -3.92 -3.55 -9.80
N ASN A 24 -3.41 -4.11 -8.70
CA ASN A 24 -2.08 -3.76 -8.21
C ASN A 24 -1.03 -4.65 -8.88
N VAL A 25 0.13 -4.07 -9.18
CA VAL A 25 1.31 -4.84 -9.61
C VAL A 25 2.45 -4.58 -8.63
N ILE A 26 3.00 -5.66 -8.11
CA ILE A 26 4.10 -5.67 -7.16
C ILE A 26 5.19 -6.55 -7.77
N GLY A 27 6.20 -5.93 -8.38
CA GLY A 27 7.23 -6.67 -9.12
C GLY A 27 6.64 -7.41 -10.32
N ASP A 28 6.79 -8.73 -10.33
CA ASP A 28 6.22 -9.66 -11.32
C ASP A 28 4.91 -10.33 -10.84
N VAL A 29 4.32 -9.87 -9.74
CA VAL A 29 3.03 -10.35 -9.22
C VAL A 29 1.93 -9.32 -9.48
N ALA A 30 0.82 -9.76 -10.06
CA ALA A 30 -0.40 -8.96 -10.20
C ALA A 30 -1.47 -9.42 -9.19
N VAL A 31 -2.16 -8.46 -8.57
CA VAL A 31 -3.21 -8.74 -7.58
C VAL A 31 -4.54 -8.17 -8.06
N LEU A 32 -5.45 -9.07 -8.40
CA LEU A 32 -6.84 -8.82 -8.75
C LEU A 32 -7.72 -8.77 -7.50
N SER A 33 -8.94 -8.25 -7.68
CA SER A 33 -10.01 -8.31 -6.69
C SER A 33 -11.32 -8.54 -7.44
N LEU A 34 -11.54 -9.77 -7.87
CA LEU A 34 -12.69 -10.13 -8.68
C LEU A 34 -13.95 -10.27 -7.81
N HIS A 35 -15.08 -9.80 -8.33
CA HIS A 35 -16.39 -10.06 -7.73
C HIS A 35 -16.67 -11.58 -7.74
N LEU A 36 -17.43 -12.10 -6.78
CA LEU A 36 -17.73 -13.53 -6.68
C LEU A 36 -18.38 -14.08 -7.97
N LEU A 37 -19.25 -13.28 -8.61
CA LEU A 37 -19.89 -13.61 -9.88
C LEU A 37 -18.90 -13.68 -11.07
N LEU A 38 -17.67 -13.19 -10.93
CA LEU A 38 -16.62 -13.26 -11.94
C LEU A 38 -15.70 -14.48 -11.78
N ARG A 39 -15.96 -15.36 -10.81
CA ARG A 39 -15.11 -16.54 -10.54
C ARG A 39 -14.93 -17.45 -11.75
N ALA A 40 -15.98 -17.66 -12.54
CA ALA A 40 -15.90 -18.45 -13.77
C ALA A 40 -14.91 -17.88 -14.81
N TYR A 41 -14.58 -16.58 -14.71
CA TYR A 41 -13.70 -15.86 -15.65
C TYR A 41 -12.34 -15.50 -15.03
N GLU A 42 -11.98 -16.06 -13.87
CA GLU A 42 -10.73 -15.72 -13.19
C GLU A 42 -9.50 -16.09 -14.03
N LYS A 43 -9.50 -17.29 -14.63
CA LYS A 43 -8.40 -17.77 -15.48
C LYS A 43 -8.21 -16.88 -16.69
N GLU A 44 -9.31 -16.51 -17.33
CA GLU A 44 -9.27 -15.62 -18.49
C GLU A 44 -8.81 -14.21 -18.12
N SER A 45 -9.26 -13.69 -16.98
CA SER A 45 -8.79 -12.42 -16.44
C SER A 45 -7.28 -12.45 -16.18
N ALA A 46 -6.78 -13.52 -15.57
CA ALA A 46 -5.36 -13.70 -15.30
C ALA A 46 -4.52 -13.82 -16.58
N LEU A 47 -4.95 -14.64 -17.54
CA LEU A 47 -4.29 -14.77 -18.84
C LEU A 47 -4.24 -13.42 -19.57
N THR A 48 -5.30 -12.63 -19.49
CA THR A 48 -5.35 -11.28 -20.06
C THR A 48 -4.35 -10.34 -19.40
N VAL A 49 -4.22 -10.38 -18.07
CA VAL A 49 -3.19 -9.62 -17.34
C VAL A 49 -1.77 -10.00 -17.81
N VAL A 50 -1.47 -11.30 -17.88
CA VAL A 50 -0.14 -11.80 -18.33
C VAL A 50 0.13 -11.42 -19.79
N ARG A 51 -0.88 -11.48 -20.66
CA ARG A 51 -0.77 -11.05 -22.06
C ARG A 51 -0.46 -9.55 -22.17
N ASN A 52 -1.17 -8.72 -21.39
CA ASN A 52 -1.02 -7.27 -21.38
C ASN A 52 0.30 -6.82 -20.74
N ARG A 53 0.87 -7.61 -19.82
CA ARG A 53 2.12 -7.31 -19.11
C ARG A 53 3.01 -8.55 -19.01
N LYS A 54 3.92 -8.70 -19.98
CA LYS A 54 4.80 -9.87 -20.14
C LYS A 54 5.75 -10.13 -18.97
N ASN A 55 5.98 -9.13 -18.10
CA ASN A 55 6.80 -9.29 -16.91
C ASN A 55 6.04 -9.93 -15.74
N ILE A 56 4.72 -10.10 -15.83
CA ILE A 56 3.92 -10.76 -14.78
C ILE A 56 4.06 -12.27 -14.90
N ARG A 57 4.44 -12.91 -13.80
CA ARG A 57 4.60 -14.37 -13.68
C ARG A 57 3.50 -15.00 -12.83
N THR A 58 3.02 -14.25 -11.83
CA THR A 58 1.97 -14.71 -10.91
C THR A 58 0.81 -13.73 -10.90
N VAL A 59 -0.41 -14.26 -10.94
CA VAL A 59 -1.65 -13.51 -10.77
C VAL A 59 -2.40 -14.08 -9.57
N LEU A 60 -2.59 -13.23 -8.56
CA LEU A 60 -3.35 -13.53 -7.36
C LEU A 60 -4.72 -12.88 -7.43
N ASN A 61 -5.75 -13.54 -6.90
CA ASN A 61 -7.04 -12.93 -6.61
C ASN A 61 -7.16 -12.71 -5.09
N ARG A 62 -7.39 -11.48 -4.67
CA ARG A 62 -7.66 -11.16 -3.26
C ARG A 62 -9.10 -11.53 -2.92
N VAL A 63 -9.28 -12.46 -1.98
CA VAL A 63 -10.59 -13.02 -1.61
C VAL A 63 -11.11 -12.53 -0.25
N SER A 64 -10.30 -11.81 0.54
CA SER A 64 -10.74 -11.20 1.80
C SER A 64 -10.34 -9.72 1.93
N LYS A 65 -10.81 -9.08 2.99
CA LYS A 65 -10.33 -7.75 3.40
C LYS A 65 -8.96 -7.89 4.08
N LEU A 66 -8.27 -6.75 4.25
CA LEU A 66 -7.03 -6.71 5.03
C LEU A 66 -7.39 -6.88 6.51
N GLU A 67 -6.81 -7.88 7.15
CA GLU A 67 -7.15 -8.31 8.51
C GLU A 67 -5.88 -8.57 9.35
N GLY A 68 -6.06 -8.69 10.66
CA GLY A 68 -4.98 -8.92 11.63
C GLY A 68 -3.98 -7.77 11.78
N ASP A 69 -3.02 -7.97 12.67
CA ASP A 69 -1.99 -6.97 13.01
C ASP A 69 -1.03 -6.70 11.85
N HIS A 70 -0.79 -7.71 11.02
CA HIS A 70 0.05 -7.60 9.82
C HIS A 70 -0.68 -6.99 8.62
N ARG A 71 -2.01 -6.76 8.72
CA ARG A 71 -2.83 -6.12 7.68
C ARG A 71 -2.72 -6.82 6.32
N VAL A 72 -2.75 -8.15 6.32
CA VAL A 72 -2.64 -8.99 5.12
C VAL A 72 -4.03 -9.51 4.75
N ALA A 73 -4.29 -9.71 3.47
CA ALA A 73 -5.52 -10.34 2.99
C ALA A 73 -5.25 -11.80 2.58
N HIS A 74 -6.29 -12.59 2.42
CA HIS A 74 -6.20 -13.90 1.81
C HIS A 74 -6.18 -13.76 0.29
N TYR A 75 -5.29 -14.54 -0.34
CA TYR A 75 -5.06 -14.56 -1.77
C TYR A 75 -5.19 -15.98 -2.29
N GLU A 76 -5.75 -16.12 -3.48
CA GLU A 76 -5.75 -17.37 -4.23
C GLU A 76 -4.94 -17.18 -5.52
N ALA A 77 -4.06 -18.13 -5.82
CA ALA A 77 -3.29 -18.12 -7.05
C ALA A 77 -4.19 -18.54 -8.22
N VAL A 78 -4.25 -17.69 -9.25
CA VAL A 78 -5.04 -17.92 -10.46
C VAL A 78 -4.13 -18.30 -11.64
N ALA A 79 -2.91 -17.76 -11.67
CA ALA A 79 -1.86 -18.13 -12.60
C ALA A 79 -0.50 -18.00 -11.90
N GLY A 80 0.41 -18.95 -12.12
CA GLY A 80 1.68 -19.02 -11.37
C GLY A 80 1.48 -19.36 -9.90
N GLU A 81 2.57 -19.59 -9.18
CA GLU A 81 2.54 -20.02 -7.77
C GLU A 81 3.47 -19.19 -6.87
N GLU A 82 4.51 -18.55 -7.43
CA GLU A 82 5.50 -17.79 -6.67
C GLU A 82 4.93 -16.43 -6.24
N THR A 83 4.91 -16.18 -4.93
CA THR A 83 4.41 -14.92 -4.33
C THR A 83 5.53 -14.02 -3.84
N VAL A 84 6.77 -14.54 -3.75
CA VAL A 84 7.96 -13.75 -3.46
C VAL A 84 8.41 -13.01 -4.70
N THR A 85 8.54 -11.69 -4.59
CA THR A 85 8.90 -10.82 -5.71
C THR A 85 9.84 -9.70 -5.29
N CYS A 86 10.37 -8.98 -6.28
CA CYS A 86 11.14 -7.77 -6.09
C CYS A 86 10.42 -6.58 -6.75
N HIS A 87 9.80 -5.73 -5.94
CA HIS A 87 9.14 -4.52 -6.41
C HIS A 87 10.15 -3.38 -6.51
N ARG A 88 10.14 -2.66 -7.65
CA ARG A 88 10.99 -1.49 -7.86
C ARG A 88 10.14 -0.23 -7.93
N GLU A 89 10.51 0.78 -7.16
CA GLU A 89 9.93 2.13 -7.23
C GLU A 89 10.99 3.19 -6.92
N TYR A 90 11.00 4.27 -7.71
CA TYR A 90 11.85 5.44 -7.47
C TYR A 90 13.34 5.14 -7.19
N GLY A 91 13.90 4.14 -7.88
CA GLY A 91 15.30 3.74 -7.74
C GLY A 91 15.57 2.75 -6.59
N PHE A 92 14.56 2.38 -5.81
CA PHE A 92 14.67 1.39 -4.73
C PHE A 92 14.07 0.05 -5.13
N SER A 93 14.60 -1.02 -4.55
CA SER A 93 14.13 -2.39 -4.75
C SER A 93 13.72 -3.00 -3.41
N TYR A 94 12.54 -3.60 -3.34
CA TYR A 94 12.00 -4.23 -2.14
C TYR A 94 11.68 -5.68 -2.45
N ARG A 95 12.37 -6.61 -1.78
CA ARG A 95 12.05 -8.04 -1.86
C ARG A 95 11.01 -8.36 -0.78
N LEU A 96 9.87 -8.90 -1.19
CA LEU A 96 8.78 -9.24 -0.28
C LEU A 96 7.97 -10.42 -0.79
N ASP A 97 7.29 -11.08 0.12
CA ASP A 97 6.23 -12.03 -0.20
C ASP A 97 4.88 -11.31 -0.15
N VAL A 98 4.20 -11.24 -1.29
CA VAL A 98 2.90 -10.55 -1.43
C VAL A 98 1.82 -11.22 -0.58
N ALA A 99 1.94 -12.52 -0.31
CA ALA A 99 0.96 -13.27 0.46
C ALA A 99 1.07 -13.07 1.97
N THR A 100 2.21 -12.57 2.47
CA THR A 100 2.48 -12.47 3.92
C THR A 100 2.87 -11.06 4.37
N VAL A 101 3.12 -10.13 3.45
CA VAL A 101 3.50 -8.75 3.79
C VAL A 101 2.55 -7.72 3.17
N PHE A 102 2.06 -6.80 3.99
CA PHE A 102 1.33 -5.64 3.49
C PHE A 102 2.24 -4.74 2.63
N PHE A 103 1.86 -4.54 1.37
CA PHE A 103 2.49 -3.58 0.48
C PHE A 103 1.48 -2.93 -0.44
N ASN A 104 1.48 -1.60 -0.51
CA ASN A 104 0.64 -0.85 -1.43
C ASN A 104 1.50 -0.07 -2.44
N PRO A 105 1.51 -0.48 -3.72
CA PRO A 105 2.27 0.22 -4.77
C PRO A 105 1.68 1.61 -5.08
N SER A 106 0.39 1.86 -4.80
CA SER A 106 -0.24 3.16 -5.06
C SER A 106 0.29 4.29 -4.17
N LEU A 107 1.05 3.95 -3.12
CA LEU A 107 1.66 4.92 -2.21
C LEU A 107 3.05 5.37 -2.66
N GLY A 108 3.58 4.88 -3.78
CA GLY A 108 4.92 5.21 -4.23
C GLY A 108 5.16 6.72 -4.36
N THR A 109 4.22 7.45 -4.96
CA THR A 109 4.34 8.91 -5.09
C THR A 109 4.36 9.61 -3.73
N GLU A 110 3.61 9.09 -2.76
CA GLU A 110 3.62 9.65 -1.40
C GLU A 110 4.94 9.35 -0.68
N ARG A 111 5.49 8.13 -0.86
CA ARG A 111 6.82 7.77 -0.38
C ARG A 111 7.89 8.70 -0.92
N GLN A 112 7.88 8.93 -2.24
CA GLN A 112 8.81 9.84 -2.89
C GLN A 112 8.65 11.26 -2.36
N ARG A 113 7.41 11.75 -2.19
CA ARG A 113 7.12 13.09 -1.66
C ARG A 113 7.67 13.26 -0.25
N VAL A 114 7.41 12.30 0.65
CA VAL A 114 7.89 12.34 2.04
C VAL A 114 9.41 12.25 2.09
N ALA A 115 10.03 11.33 1.34
CA ALA A 115 11.49 11.25 1.22
C ALA A 115 12.09 12.55 0.68
N GLY A 116 11.39 13.23 -0.23
CA GLY A 116 11.77 14.54 -0.77
C GLY A 116 11.91 15.64 0.29
N MET A 117 11.21 15.52 1.42
CA MET A 117 11.20 16.50 2.51
C MET A 117 12.30 16.24 3.56
N VAL A 118 12.89 15.05 3.56
CA VAL A 118 13.91 14.65 4.54
C VAL A 118 15.21 15.39 4.29
N LYS A 119 15.80 15.95 5.36
CA LYS A 119 17.09 16.62 5.32
C LYS A 119 18.20 15.76 5.95
N PRO A 120 19.45 15.87 5.48
CA PRO A 120 20.58 15.19 6.10
C PRO A 120 20.69 15.52 7.60
N GLY A 121 20.98 14.51 8.42
CA GLY A 121 21.11 14.65 9.88
C GLY A 121 19.79 14.58 10.66
N GLU A 122 18.63 14.55 9.99
CA GLU A 122 17.35 14.35 10.68
C GLU A 122 17.26 12.96 11.29
N ARG A 123 16.51 12.86 12.40
CA ARG A 123 16.15 11.57 13.01
C ARG A 123 14.71 11.25 12.64
N VAL A 124 14.49 10.17 11.90
CA VAL A 124 13.18 9.80 11.36
C VAL A 124 12.68 8.53 12.03
N LEU A 125 11.44 8.54 12.51
CA LEU A 125 10.73 7.33 12.94
C LEU A 125 9.79 6.86 11.82
N VAL A 126 9.81 5.56 11.51
CA VAL A 126 8.82 4.90 10.65
C VAL A 126 8.13 3.78 11.46
N PRO A 127 6.98 4.04 12.11
CA PRO A 127 6.38 3.08 13.06
C PRO A 127 5.86 1.80 12.39
N PHE A 128 5.42 1.87 11.14
CA PHE A 128 4.90 0.74 10.37
C PHE A 128 5.77 0.52 9.13
N ALA A 129 7.02 0.15 9.36
CA ALA A 129 8.03 0.12 8.31
C ALA A 129 7.77 -0.94 7.23
N GLY A 130 7.11 -2.06 7.54
CA GLY A 130 6.97 -3.18 6.61
C GLY A 130 8.33 -3.58 6.02
N VAL A 131 8.40 -3.77 4.70
CA VAL A 131 9.67 -4.00 3.96
C VAL A 131 10.53 -2.73 3.77
N GLY A 132 10.24 -1.68 4.52
CA GLY A 132 11.01 -0.44 4.56
C GLY A 132 10.79 0.57 3.43
N PRO A 133 9.63 0.69 2.75
CA PRO A 133 9.54 1.58 1.60
C PRO A 133 9.49 3.07 1.97
N PHE A 134 9.29 3.42 3.24
CA PHE A 134 9.55 4.77 3.77
C PHE A 134 10.92 4.89 4.46
N VAL A 135 11.52 3.77 4.87
CA VAL A 135 12.79 3.72 5.60
C VAL A 135 13.96 3.91 4.64
N VAL A 136 14.03 3.10 3.60
CA VAL A 136 15.15 3.11 2.65
C VAL A 136 15.30 4.49 1.99
N PRO A 137 14.24 5.13 1.45
CA PRO A 137 14.37 6.45 0.86
C PRO A 137 14.83 7.52 1.86
N ALA A 138 14.31 7.51 3.10
CA ALA A 138 14.72 8.47 4.12
C ALA A 138 16.20 8.30 4.51
N ALA A 139 16.66 7.07 4.68
CA ALA A 139 18.07 6.77 4.97
C ALA A 139 19.00 7.27 3.85
N THR A 140 18.62 7.06 2.58
CA THR A 140 19.42 7.56 1.44
C THR A 140 19.49 9.09 1.32
N ARG A 141 18.62 9.82 2.03
CA ARG A 141 18.67 11.29 2.16
C ARG A 141 19.55 11.76 3.31
N GLY A 142 20.26 10.85 3.98
CA GLY A 142 21.15 11.16 5.10
C GLY A 142 20.46 11.28 6.44
N ALA A 143 19.22 10.82 6.58
CA ALA A 143 18.56 10.73 7.88
C ALA A 143 18.95 9.46 8.64
N GLN A 144 19.03 9.58 9.96
CA GLN A 144 19.14 8.45 10.86
C GLN A 144 17.73 7.91 11.14
N VAL A 145 17.41 6.72 10.61
CA VAL A 145 16.16 6.04 10.96
C VAL A 145 16.33 5.38 12.33
N VAL A 146 15.50 5.78 13.29
CA VAL A 146 15.63 5.34 14.69
C VAL A 146 14.60 4.25 15.02
N PRO A 147 14.98 3.22 15.82
CA PRO A 147 14.05 2.18 16.26
C PRO A 147 13.02 2.72 17.27
N LEU A 148 13.39 3.76 17.99
CA LEU A 148 12.56 4.49 18.93
C LEU A 148 12.79 6.00 18.76
N VAL A 149 11.72 6.78 18.90
CA VAL A 149 11.84 8.24 19.05
C VAL A 149 12.56 8.50 20.37
N ARG A 150 13.54 9.40 20.40
CA ARG A 150 14.10 9.92 21.68
C ARG A 150 13.14 10.94 22.31
N ALA A 151 13.35 11.29 23.59
CA ALA A 151 12.69 12.47 24.17
C ALA A 151 12.94 13.71 23.27
N ASP A 152 11.89 14.51 23.07
CA ASP A 152 11.79 15.65 22.16
C ASP A 152 11.92 15.34 20.66
N GLY A 153 11.97 14.06 20.27
CA GLY A 153 11.97 13.67 18.86
C GLY A 153 10.61 13.87 18.20
N ILE A 154 10.62 14.26 16.92
CA ILE A 154 9.41 14.49 16.11
C ILE A 154 9.09 13.26 15.26
N VAL A 155 7.81 12.87 15.21
CA VAL A 155 7.28 11.85 14.30
C VAL A 155 6.33 12.51 13.31
N HIS A 156 6.64 12.41 12.02
CA HIS A 156 5.69 12.72 10.96
C HIS A 156 4.92 11.45 10.59
N PHE A 157 3.66 11.38 10.98
CA PHE A 157 2.78 10.23 10.75
C PHE A 157 1.66 10.60 9.80
N TYR A 158 1.43 9.78 8.77
CA TYR A 158 0.28 9.93 7.88
C TYR A 158 -0.68 8.76 8.05
N THR A 159 -1.98 9.04 7.98
CA THR A 159 -3.04 8.04 8.06
C THR A 159 -4.21 8.37 7.14
N PHE A 160 -5.01 7.36 6.81
CA PHE A 160 -6.18 7.48 5.94
C PHE A 160 -7.42 7.11 6.74
N LYS A 161 -8.21 8.12 7.11
CA LYS A 161 -9.31 7.96 8.06
C LYS A 161 -10.45 8.92 7.73
N LYS A 162 -11.67 8.54 8.14
CA LYS A 162 -12.81 9.47 8.17
C LYS A 162 -12.55 10.52 9.26
N PRO A 163 -13.08 11.75 9.12
CA PRO A 163 -12.87 12.81 10.13
C PRO A 163 -13.22 12.39 11.57
N LYS A 164 -14.30 11.62 11.74
CA LYS A 164 -14.73 11.12 13.07
C LYS A 164 -13.72 10.19 13.74
N GLU A 165 -12.93 9.45 12.96
CA GLU A 165 -11.93 8.51 13.48
C GLU A 165 -10.64 9.22 13.94
N ILE A 166 -10.41 10.46 13.51
CA ILE A 166 -9.19 11.23 13.83
C ILE A 166 -9.17 11.65 15.29
N ALA A 167 -10.31 12.05 15.86
CA ALA A 167 -10.40 12.44 17.26
C ALA A 167 -9.93 11.32 18.20
N GLY A 168 -10.22 10.06 17.84
CA GLY A 168 -9.84 8.88 18.62
C GLY A 168 -8.33 8.55 18.61
N LEU A 169 -7.57 9.02 17.62
CA LEU A 169 -6.13 8.71 17.52
C LEU A 169 -5.30 9.38 18.62
N SER A 170 -5.78 10.50 19.18
CA SER A 170 -5.10 11.23 20.24
C SER A 170 -4.87 10.37 21.48
N GLY A 171 -5.82 9.49 21.83
CA GLY A 171 -5.70 8.56 22.95
C GLY A 171 -4.58 7.55 22.73
N SER A 172 -4.60 6.88 21.56
CA SER A 172 -3.57 5.89 21.20
C SER A 172 -2.16 6.48 21.14
N PHE A 173 -2.01 7.73 20.67
CA PHE A 173 -0.70 8.39 20.68
C PHE A 173 -0.21 8.68 22.10
N ARG A 174 -1.09 9.12 23.01
CA ARG A 174 -0.73 9.34 24.42
C ARG A 174 -0.26 8.07 25.11
N GLU A 175 -0.92 6.94 24.86
CA GLU A 175 -0.50 5.63 25.38
C GLU A 175 0.92 5.25 24.91
N MET A 176 1.29 5.66 23.69
CA MET A 176 2.63 5.49 23.12
C MET A 176 3.64 6.57 23.59
N ARG A 177 3.26 7.45 24.53
CA ARG A 177 4.06 8.61 25.00
C ARG A 177 4.36 9.61 23.87
N LEU A 178 3.41 9.80 22.95
CA LEU A 178 3.48 10.75 21.85
C LEU A 178 2.42 11.85 22.03
N GLU A 179 2.86 13.11 21.98
CA GLU A 179 1.98 14.28 21.99
C GLU A 179 1.78 14.82 20.59
N ILE A 180 0.53 15.09 20.19
CA ILE A 180 0.25 15.76 18.93
C ILE A 180 0.65 17.24 19.05
N ARG A 181 1.66 17.68 18.30
CA ARG A 181 1.97 19.11 18.13
C ARG A 181 1.07 19.76 17.10
N SER A 182 0.87 19.10 15.98
CA SER A 182 0.03 19.59 14.90
C SER A 182 -0.57 18.41 14.14
N TYR A 183 -1.74 18.61 13.54
CA TYR A 183 -2.21 17.69 12.52
C TYR A 183 -3.06 18.45 11.50
N ARG A 184 -3.08 17.93 10.27
CA ARG A 184 -3.79 18.58 9.15
C ARG A 184 -4.32 17.57 8.15
N ARG A 185 -5.44 17.93 7.53
CA ARG A 185 -6.03 17.19 6.41
C ARG A 185 -5.29 17.54 5.12
N CYS A 186 -4.88 16.55 4.36
CA CYS A 186 -4.10 16.67 3.13
C CYS A 186 -4.84 16.10 1.91
N GLY A 187 -6.10 16.48 1.74
CA GLY A 187 -6.94 16.05 0.62
C GLY A 187 -7.62 14.70 0.83
N ASN A 188 -8.41 14.31 -0.17
CA ASN A 188 -9.18 13.08 -0.18
C ASN A 188 -8.45 11.96 -0.91
N VAL A 189 -8.58 10.73 -0.39
CA VAL A 189 -8.07 9.52 -1.04
C VAL A 189 -9.20 8.59 -1.51
N ALA A 190 -10.37 8.69 -0.88
CA ALA A 190 -11.60 8.05 -1.31
C ALA A 190 -12.81 8.87 -0.81
N GLN A 191 -14.02 8.50 -1.21
CA GLN A 191 -15.23 9.17 -0.73
C GLN A 191 -15.32 9.06 0.80
N GLY A 192 -15.31 10.20 1.48
CA GLY A 192 -15.36 10.29 2.94
C GLY A 192 -14.05 9.93 3.67
N VAL A 193 -12.98 9.52 2.96
CA VAL A 193 -11.69 9.18 3.56
C VAL A 193 -10.64 10.19 3.11
N SER A 194 -10.02 10.86 4.07
CA SER A 194 -8.98 11.85 3.81
C SER A 194 -7.62 11.36 4.28
N ARG A 195 -6.58 11.90 3.65
CA ARG A 195 -5.22 11.81 4.17
C ARG A 195 -5.08 12.80 5.32
N TRP A 196 -4.49 12.36 6.41
CA TRP A 196 -4.16 13.19 7.56
C TRP A 196 -2.69 13.06 7.86
N VAL A 197 -2.05 14.18 8.19
CA VAL A 197 -0.65 14.23 8.60
C VAL A 197 -0.61 14.75 10.03
N PHE A 198 0.13 14.07 10.89
CA PHE A 198 0.35 14.39 12.28
C PHE A 198 1.85 14.64 12.50
N ASP A 199 2.13 15.70 13.24
CA ASP A 199 3.45 15.96 13.80
C ASP A 199 3.34 15.64 15.29
N LEU A 200 3.98 14.56 15.71
CA LEU A 200 3.97 14.10 17.10
C LEU A 200 5.32 14.39 17.74
N VAL A 201 5.35 14.66 19.04
CA VAL A 201 6.59 14.75 19.82
C VAL A 201 6.56 13.72 20.93
N ARG A 202 7.65 12.98 21.10
CA ARG A 202 7.80 12.11 22.28
C ARG A 202 8.24 12.94 23.47
N ARG A 203 7.43 12.94 24.53
CA ARG A 203 7.83 13.44 25.85
C ARG A 203 8.34 12.30 26.72
#